data_AF-A0A937UBW7-F1
#
_entry.id   AF-A0A937UBW7-F1
#
_cell.length_a   1.000
_cell.length_b   1.000
_cell.length_c   1.000
_cell.angle_alpha   90.00
_cell.angle_beta   90.00
_cell.angle_gamma   90.00
#
_symmetry.space_group_name_H-M   'P 1'
#
loop_
_entity.id
_entity.type
_entity.pdbx_description
1 polymer ?
#
loop_
_entity_poly.entity_id
_entity_poly.type
_entity_poly.pdbx_seq_one_letter_code
_entity_poly.pdbx_strand_id
1 'polypeptide(L)'
;MASEASAGAEGKGLSLFEKYLSLWVILCILAGIVLGKVSPGVAKYLDGLAIYVGEAPVVSIPIAICLFFMMYPIMVKIDFGEVVRAGKNVKPVTLTLIINWAIKPFTMYAISIFFLGTVFLAFIGPEAVDYVRMPLGLDLPVGATHGVGEVVLVNGSKMLEVPLWRSYLAGCILLGIAPCTAMVLVWGFLAKGNDGHTLIMVAINSLAMLFLYGPLGGFLLGVGRLPVPWQALLLSIGIYVALPLVAGYISRKTIIQAKGEKWFKEKFLHILTPITIVALLITLVLLFSFKGEVIISNPLTILWIAIPLFIQTILIFCLGYGLSRLLRFRYEDAAPSAMIGASNHFEVAIATSVMLFGLSSGAALATVVGVLIEVPVMLMLVKICLKTTHWFS
;
A
#
# COMPACT_ATOMS: atom_id res chain seq x y z
N MET A 1 13.99 19.56 -40.07
CA MET A 1 14.62 18.45 -39.34
C MET A 1 14.03 18.33 -37.93
N ALA A 2 12.69 18.36 -37.87
CA ALA A 2 11.87 18.32 -36.66
C ALA A 2 10.77 17.29 -36.93
N SER A 3 11.03 16.03 -36.60
CA SER A 3 10.09 14.92 -36.77
C SER A 3 10.61 13.71 -36.02
N GLU A 4 10.64 13.77 -34.68
CA GLU A 4 10.88 12.57 -33.85
C GLU A 4 10.43 12.72 -32.38
N ALA A 5 9.54 13.68 -32.07
CA ALA A 5 9.14 14.00 -30.69
C ALA A 5 7.62 13.88 -30.41
N SER A 6 6.89 12.97 -31.09
CA SER A 6 5.44 12.82 -30.87
C SER A 6 4.91 11.38 -30.92
N ALA A 7 5.67 10.40 -30.43
CA ALA A 7 5.17 9.03 -30.29
C ALA A 7 4.89 8.72 -28.81
N GLY A 8 3.64 8.90 -28.37
CA GLY A 8 3.23 8.51 -27.02
C GLY A 8 1.89 9.06 -26.51
N ALA A 9 1.26 10.00 -27.22
CA ALA A 9 -0.07 10.49 -26.88
C ALA A 9 -1.16 9.75 -27.68
N GLU A 10 -1.34 8.46 -27.43
CA GLU A 10 -2.59 7.79 -27.85
C GLU A 10 -3.66 8.00 -26.79
N GLY A 11 -4.65 8.84 -27.11
CA GLY A 11 -5.86 9.01 -26.33
C GLY A 11 -6.60 7.67 -26.20
N LYS A 12 -6.62 7.11 -24.99
CA LYS A 12 -7.59 6.11 -24.59
C LYS A 12 -8.46 6.75 -23.51
N GLY A 13 -9.74 6.94 -23.82
CA GLY A 13 -10.73 7.24 -22.78
C GLY A 13 -10.68 6.15 -21.70
N LEU A 14 -11.03 6.51 -20.46
CA LEU A 14 -11.04 5.58 -19.33
C LEU A 14 -11.67 4.25 -19.75
N SER A 15 -10.96 3.14 -19.51
CA SER A 15 -11.58 1.83 -19.61
C SER A 15 -12.83 1.81 -18.73
N LEU A 16 -13.89 1.12 -19.13
CA LEU A 16 -15.12 1.01 -18.32
C LEU A 16 -14.80 0.60 -16.88
N PHE A 17 -13.76 -0.23 -16.69
CA PHE A 17 -13.25 -0.58 -15.37
C PHE A 17 -12.83 0.64 -14.54
N GLU A 18 -11.97 1.51 -15.08
CA GLU A 18 -11.44 2.67 -14.36
C GLU A 18 -12.55 3.67 -14.02
N LYS A 19 -13.52 3.83 -14.93
CA LYS A 19 -14.69 4.69 -14.72
C LYS A 19 -15.57 4.21 -13.55
N TYR A 20 -15.71 2.90 -13.37
CA TYR A 20 -16.54 2.28 -12.33
C TYR A 20 -15.72 1.67 -11.19
N LEU A 21 -14.45 2.05 -11.03
CA LEU A 21 -13.53 1.46 -10.06
C LEU A 21 -14.10 1.47 -8.63
N SER A 22 -14.67 2.59 -8.19
CA SER A 22 -15.28 2.68 -6.86
C SER A 22 -16.45 1.70 -6.68
N LEU A 23 -17.24 1.47 -7.74
CA LEU A 23 -18.34 0.50 -7.69
C LEU A 23 -17.79 -0.92 -7.60
N TRP A 24 -16.76 -1.27 -8.38
CA TRP A 24 -16.11 -2.57 -8.31
C TRP A 24 -15.52 -2.83 -6.93
N VAL A 25 -14.85 -1.84 -6.34
CA VAL A 25 -14.31 -1.95 -4.98
C VAL A 25 -15.43 -2.18 -3.96
N ILE A 26 -16.53 -1.42 -4.02
CA ILE A 26 -17.70 -1.63 -3.15
C ILE A 26 -18.27 -3.05 -3.32
N LEU A 27 -18.41 -3.52 -4.56
CA LEU A 27 -18.88 -4.88 -4.83
C LEU A 27 -17.94 -5.94 -4.27
N CYS A 28 -16.61 -5.76 -4.38
CA CYS A 28 -15.63 -6.66 -3.79
C CYS A 28 -15.66 -6.66 -2.26
N ILE A 29 -15.85 -5.50 -1.63
CA ILE A 29 -16.01 -5.39 -0.18
C ILE A 29 -17.26 -6.17 0.25
N LEU A 30 -18.41 -5.91 -0.38
CA LEU A 30 -19.66 -6.59 -0.07
C LEU A 30 -19.54 -8.10 -0.31
N ALA A 31 -18.98 -8.51 -1.45
CA ALA A 31 -18.76 -9.92 -1.77
C ALA A 31 -17.81 -10.60 -0.77
N GLY A 32 -16.72 -9.94 -0.39
CA GLY A 32 -15.79 -10.43 0.63
C GLY A 32 -16.50 -10.62 1.97
N ILE A 33 -17.18 -9.58 2.46
CA ILE A 33 -17.92 -9.64 3.73
C ILE A 33 -18.98 -10.75 3.73
N VAL A 34 -19.75 -10.89 2.64
CA VAL A 34 -20.75 -11.95 2.49
C VAL A 34 -20.09 -13.33 2.45
N LEU A 35 -18.99 -13.49 1.70
CA LEU A 35 -18.24 -14.75 1.63
C LEU A 35 -17.71 -15.17 3.01
N GLY A 36 -17.13 -14.22 3.76
CA GLY A 36 -16.64 -14.46 5.12
C GLY A 36 -17.74 -14.90 6.08
N LYS A 37 -18.96 -14.37 5.92
CA LYS A 37 -20.12 -14.71 6.75
C LYS A 37 -20.80 -16.03 6.35
N VAL A 38 -20.99 -16.27 5.05
CA VAL A 38 -21.74 -17.43 4.53
C VAL A 38 -20.86 -18.68 4.46
N SER A 39 -19.57 -18.54 4.19
CA SER A 39 -18.64 -19.66 4.12
C SER A 39 -17.35 -19.42 4.92
N PRO A 40 -17.44 -19.40 6.28
CA PRO A 40 -16.25 -19.26 7.13
C PRO A 40 -15.21 -20.37 6.89
N GLY A 41 -15.66 -21.55 6.44
CA GLY A 41 -14.78 -22.68 6.10
C GLY A 41 -13.85 -22.40 4.91
N VAL A 42 -14.33 -21.68 3.89
CA VAL A 42 -13.49 -21.30 2.73
C VAL A 42 -12.42 -20.29 3.16
N ALA A 43 -12.79 -19.32 4.00
CA ALA A 43 -11.83 -18.37 4.55
C ALA A 43 -10.74 -19.08 5.37
N LYS A 44 -11.12 -19.98 6.28
CA LYS A 44 -10.16 -20.78 7.07
C LYS A 44 -9.28 -21.68 6.20
N TYR A 45 -9.83 -22.29 5.15
CA TYR A 45 -9.06 -23.10 4.22
C TYR A 45 -8.01 -22.27 3.46
N LEU A 46 -8.38 -21.09 2.96
CA LEU A 46 -7.48 -20.20 2.24
C LEU A 46 -6.38 -19.61 3.14
N ASP A 47 -6.69 -19.35 4.41
CA ASP A 47 -5.68 -18.98 5.42
C ASP A 47 -4.75 -20.17 5.75
N GLY A 48 -5.28 -21.40 5.78
CA GLY A 48 -4.51 -22.62 5.98
C GLY A 48 -3.50 -22.92 4.85
N LEU A 49 -3.76 -22.42 3.64
CA LEU A 49 -2.82 -22.44 2.51
C LEU A 49 -1.72 -21.39 2.71
N ALA A 50 -0.90 -21.57 3.73
CA ALA A 50 0.24 -20.74 4.04
C ALA A 50 1.57 -21.48 3.85
N ILE A 51 2.62 -20.73 3.53
CA ILE A 51 4.00 -21.20 3.66
C ILE A 51 4.37 -21.06 5.12
N TYR A 52 4.79 -22.18 5.72
CA TYR A 52 5.24 -22.24 7.11
C TYR A 52 6.77 -22.17 7.15
N VAL A 53 7.32 -21.42 8.10
CA VAL A 53 8.74 -21.45 8.45
C VAL A 53 8.82 -21.89 9.91
N GLY A 54 9.19 -23.15 10.13
CA GLY A 54 8.99 -23.81 11.42
C GLY A 54 7.51 -24.09 11.68
N GLU A 55 7.02 -23.80 12.88
CA GLU A 55 5.61 -23.98 13.27
C GLU A 55 4.70 -22.77 12.93
N ALA A 56 5.27 -21.67 12.41
CA ALA A 56 4.54 -20.43 12.16
C ALA A 56 4.13 -20.27 10.68
N PRO A 57 2.84 -20.04 10.36
CA PRO A 57 2.45 -19.61 9.02
C PRO A 57 3.01 -18.21 8.75
N VAL A 58 3.68 -18.03 7.61
CA VAL A 58 4.37 -16.78 7.29
C VAL A 58 3.71 -16.06 6.12
N VAL A 59 3.40 -16.80 5.05
CA VAL A 59 2.88 -16.21 3.80
C VAL A 59 1.67 -16.99 3.31
N SER A 60 0.48 -16.37 3.26
CA SER A 60 -0.67 -16.97 2.58
C SER A 60 -0.39 -17.06 1.08
N ILE A 61 -0.39 -18.28 0.54
CA ILE A 61 -0.09 -18.56 -0.86
C ILE A 61 -1.09 -17.86 -1.80
N PRO A 62 -2.42 -17.95 -1.59
CA PRO A 62 -3.38 -17.24 -2.43
C PRO A 62 -3.14 -15.73 -2.48
N ILE A 63 -2.89 -15.11 -1.32
CA ILE A 63 -2.62 -13.67 -1.24
C ILE A 63 -1.31 -13.35 -1.96
N ALA A 64 -0.25 -14.14 -1.75
CA ALA A 64 1.04 -13.90 -2.39
C ALA A 64 1.01 -14.02 -3.90
N ILE A 65 0.27 -14.98 -4.44
CA ILE A 65 0.07 -15.11 -5.89
C ILE A 65 -0.67 -13.89 -6.43
N CYS A 66 -1.74 -13.45 -5.79
CA CYS A 66 -2.50 -12.29 -6.24
C CYS A 66 -1.66 -11.01 -6.18
N LEU A 67 -0.91 -10.80 -5.10
CA LEU A 67 -0.02 -9.65 -4.96
C LEU A 67 1.12 -9.68 -5.99
N PHE A 68 1.68 -10.85 -6.28
CA PHE A 68 2.68 -11.00 -7.34
C PHE A 68 2.09 -10.58 -8.70
N PHE A 69 0.94 -11.13 -9.10
CA PHE A 69 0.30 -10.80 -10.37
C PHE A 69 -0.26 -9.38 -10.43
N MET A 70 -0.47 -8.73 -9.28
CA MET A 70 -0.81 -7.33 -9.23
C MET A 70 0.41 -6.43 -9.46
N MET A 71 1.56 -6.72 -8.85
CA MET A 71 2.76 -5.88 -8.98
C MET A 71 3.55 -6.15 -10.27
N TYR A 72 3.58 -7.40 -10.73
CA TYR A 72 4.37 -7.82 -11.89
C TYR A 72 4.07 -6.99 -13.16
N PRO A 73 2.80 -6.77 -13.57
CA PRO A 73 2.47 -5.96 -14.74
C PRO A 73 2.98 -4.52 -14.69
N ILE A 74 2.97 -3.91 -13.50
CA ILE A 74 3.46 -2.54 -13.30
C ILE A 74 4.97 -2.52 -13.50
N MET A 75 5.69 -3.49 -12.93
CA MET A 75 7.14 -3.60 -13.05
C MET A 75 7.58 -3.87 -14.49
N VAL A 76 6.81 -4.67 -15.24
CA VAL A 76 7.02 -4.88 -16.68
C VAL A 76 6.88 -3.57 -17.47
N LYS A 77 5.94 -2.70 -17.11
CA LYS A 77 5.70 -1.42 -17.80
C LYS A 77 6.81 -0.40 -17.58
N ILE A 78 7.59 -0.51 -16.51
CA ILE A 78 8.68 0.42 -16.20
C ILE A 78 9.76 0.35 -17.27
N ASP A 79 10.03 1.48 -17.93
CA ASP A 79 11.21 1.66 -18.75
C ASP A 79 12.34 2.28 -17.93
N PHE A 80 13.33 1.47 -17.56
CA PHE A 80 14.50 1.93 -16.81
C PHE A 80 15.32 2.99 -17.55
N GLY A 81 15.26 3.05 -18.88
CA GLY A 81 15.89 4.12 -19.65
C GLY A 81 15.19 5.47 -19.46
N GLU A 82 13.86 5.47 -19.31
CA GLU A 82 13.10 6.67 -18.98
C GLU A 82 13.33 7.12 -17.54
N VAL A 83 13.47 6.18 -16.59
CA VAL A 83 13.83 6.48 -15.19
C VAL A 83 15.16 7.23 -15.10
N VAL A 84 16.16 6.85 -15.91
CA VAL A 84 17.45 7.55 -15.95
C VAL A 84 17.32 8.94 -16.60
N ARG A 85 16.53 9.08 -17.67
CA ARG A 85 16.30 10.37 -18.34
C ARG A 85 15.48 11.34 -17.48
N ALA A 86 14.61 10.82 -16.63
CA ALA A 86 13.73 11.56 -15.75
C ALA A 86 14.44 12.39 -14.68
N GLY A 87 15.66 11.99 -14.31
CA GLY A 87 16.52 12.77 -13.41
C GLY A 87 16.78 14.21 -13.90
N LYS A 88 16.40 14.56 -15.14
CA LYS A 88 16.46 15.94 -15.65
C LYS A 88 15.40 16.88 -15.05
N ASN A 89 14.24 16.37 -14.60
CA ASN A 89 13.22 17.17 -13.89
C ASN A 89 13.34 16.98 -12.37
N VAL A 90 14.45 17.44 -11.81
CA VAL A 90 14.84 17.18 -10.41
C VAL A 90 13.82 17.72 -9.40
N LYS A 91 13.27 18.93 -9.61
CA LYS A 91 12.48 19.62 -8.57
C LYS A 91 11.22 18.85 -8.13
N PRO A 92 10.31 18.42 -9.04
CA PRO A 92 9.09 17.71 -8.63
C PRO A 92 9.38 16.33 -8.04
N VAL A 93 10.36 15.63 -8.60
CA VAL A 93 10.82 14.32 -8.12
C VAL A 93 11.37 14.43 -6.69
N THR A 94 12.28 15.37 -6.45
CA THR A 94 12.88 15.58 -5.12
C THR A 94 11.84 15.97 -4.09
N LEU A 95 10.91 16.88 -4.41
CA LEU A 95 9.82 17.25 -3.50
C LEU A 95 9.01 16.02 -3.08
N THR A 96 8.60 15.21 -4.07
CA THR A 96 7.77 14.05 -3.82
C THR A 96 8.50 12.98 -3.01
N LEU A 97 9.79 12.77 -3.25
CA LEU A 97 10.61 11.85 -2.44
C LEU A 97 10.77 12.31 -1.00
N ILE A 98 11.01 13.61 -0.76
CA ILE A 98 11.07 14.18 0.59
C ILE A 98 9.74 13.96 1.30
N ILE A 99 8.63 14.25 0.63
CA ILE A 99 7.30 14.02 1.19
C ILE A 99 7.10 12.55 1.55
N ASN A 100 7.38 11.64 0.62
CA ASN A 100 7.13 10.20 0.80
C ASN A 100 7.98 9.57 1.90
N TRP A 101 9.25 9.95 1.99
CA TRP A 101 10.20 9.21 2.82
C TRP A 101 10.63 9.96 4.08
N ALA A 102 10.58 11.30 4.08
CA ALA A 102 11.03 12.11 5.21
C ALA A 102 9.88 12.77 5.99
N ILE A 103 8.71 13.00 5.37
CA ILE A 103 7.59 13.67 6.04
C ILE A 103 6.49 12.66 6.37
N LYS A 104 5.95 12.00 5.34
CA LYS A 104 4.78 11.12 5.41
C LYS A 104 4.87 10.03 6.50
N PRO A 105 5.98 9.31 6.68
CA PRO A 105 6.05 8.25 7.69
C PRO A 105 5.99 8.81 9.12
N PHE A 106 6.66 9.95 9.35
CA PHE A 106 6.75 10.57 10.67
C PHE A 106 5.46 11.30 11.05
N THR A 107 4.82 11.98 10.09
CA THR A 107 3.50 12.58 10.34
C THR A 107 2.44 11.51 10.54
N MET A 108 2.52 10.38 9.81
CA MET A 108 1.64 9.23 10.04
C MET A 108 1.78 8.68 11.46
N TYR A 109 3.02 8.47 11.92
CA TYR A 109 3.29 8.08 13.29
C TYR A 109 2.70 9.09 14.29
N ALA A 110 3.02 10.37 14.15
CA ALA A 110 2.62 11.42 15.08
C ALA A 110 1.09 11.61 15.16
N ILE A 111 0.40 11.57 14.02
CA ILE A 111 -1.07 11.70 13.98
C ILE A 111 -1.69 10.43 14.56
N SER A 112 -1.21 9.25 14.15
CA SER A 112 -1.78 7.99 14.59
C SER A 112 -1.58 7.74 16.08
N ILE A 113 -0.42 8.09 16.66
CA ILE A 113 -0.22 7.99 18.11
C ILE A 113 -1.08 8.99 18.88
N PHE A 114 -1.25 10.22 18.37
CA PHE A 114 -2.13 11.20 19.00
C PHE A 114 -3.59 10.73 19.03
N PHE A 115 -4.12 10.26 17.91
CA PHE A 115 -5.51 9.80 17.85
C PHE A 115 -5.71 8.45 18.52
N LEU A 116 -4.91 7.43 18.20
CA LEU A 116 -5.14 6.06 18.72
C LEU A 116 -4.63 5.87 20.15
N GLY A 117 -3.52 6.51 20.50
CA GLY A 117 -2.89 6.40 21.82
C GLY A 117 -3.36 7.42 22.84
N THR A 118 -4.10 8.46 22.44
CA THR A 118 -4.58 9.51 23.35
C THR A 118 -6.07 9.81 23.19
N VAL A 119 -6.52 10.29 22.02
CA VAL A 119 -7.92 10.74 21.84
C VAL A 119 -8.91 9.58 21.88
N PHE A 120 -8.58 8.48 21.22
CA PHE A 120 -9.43 7.30 21.09
C PHE A 120 -9.08 6.18 22.06
N LEU A 121 -8.05 6.34 22.90
CA LEU A 121 -7.62 5.29 23.82
C LEU A 121 -8.74 4.85 24.77
N ALA A 122 -9.49 5.83 25.32
CA ALA A 122 -10.62 5.55 26.20
C ALA A 122 -11.77 4.80 25.49
N PHE A 123 -11.92 5.01 24.18
CA PHE A 123 -12.95 4.36 23.37
C PHE A 123 -12.52 2.99 22.86
N ILE A 124 -11.24 2.82 22.51
CA ILE A 124 -10.63 1.53 22.12
C ILE A 124 -10.56 0.59 23.33
N GLY A 125 -10.36 1.15 24.53
CA GLY A 125 -10.14 0.40 25.76
C GLY A 125 -8.65 0.33 26.09
N PRO A 126 -8.19 0.91 27.21
CA PRO A 126 -6.78 0.87 27.60
C PRO A 126 -6.28 -0.55 27.87
N GLU A 127 -7.17 -1.41 28.36
CA GLU A 127 -6.92 -2.83 28.64
C GLU A 127 -7.23 -3.75 27.43
N ALA A 128 -7.65 -3.18 26.30
CA ALA A 128 -7.94 -3.99 25.12
C ALA A 128 -6.61 -4.50 24.53
N VAL A 129 -6.55 -5.81 24.29
CA VAL A 129 -5.36 -6.49 23.78
C VAL A 129 -5.60 -7.09 22.40
N ASP A 130 -4.51 -7.25 21.66
CA ASP A 130 -4.44 -7.98 20.41
C ASP A 130 -3.38 -9.07 20.55
N TYR A 131 -3.63 -10.23 19.92
CA TYR A 131 -2.71 -11.35 19.92
C TYR A 131 -2.01 -11.39 18.57
N VAL A 132 -0.73 -11.03 18.56
CA VAL A 132 0.08 -10.96 17.34
C VAL A 132 1.08 -12.11 17.28
N ARG A 133 1.48 -12.47 16.06
CA ARG A 133 2.43 -13.56 15.84
C ARG A 133 3.78 -13.26 16.48
N MET A 134 4.46 -14.32 16.92
CA MET A 134 5.85 -14.24 17.34
C MET A 134 6.74 -13.83 16.16
N PRO A 135 7.71 -12.92 16.35
CA PRO A 135 8.72 -12.60 15.34
C PRO A 135 9.42 -13.86 14.83
N LEU A 136 9.66 -13.92 13.51
CA LEU A 136 10.39 -15.05 12.91
C LEU A 136 11.74 -15.27 13.59
N GLY A 137 12.08 -16.54 13.82
CA GLY A 137 13.36 -16.93 14.42
C GLY A 137 13.48 -16.69 15.93
N LEU A 138 12.41 -16.21 16.58
CA LEU A 138 12.39 -15.93 18.01
C LEU A 138 11.50 -16.95 18.74
N ASP A 139 12.10 -17.78 19.59
CA ASP A 139 11.38 -18.70 20.47
C ASP A 139 11.63 -18.33 21.94
N LEU A 140 10.72 -17.52 22.50
CA LEU A 140 10.80 -17.09 23.89
C LEU A 140 9.91 -17.99 24.78
N PRO A 141 10.26 -18.16 26.06
CA PRO A 141 9.39 -18.84 27.01
C PRO A 141 8.12 -18.03 27.29
N VAL A 142 7.04 -18.70 27.68
CA VAL A 142 5.80 -18.05 28.12
C VAL A 142 6.10 -17.16 29.33
N GLY A 143 5.56 -15.94 29.35
CA GLY A 143 5.85 -14.91 30.35
C GLY A 143 7.09 -14.05 30.05
N ALA A 144 7.85 -14.36 29.00
CA ALA A 144 8.90 -13.45 28.53
C ALA A 144 8.29 -12.22 27.85
N THR A 145 9.00 -11.10 27.89
CA THR A 145 8.58 -9.87 27.23
C THR A 145 9.43 -9.58 25.99
N HIS A 146 8.79 -9.04 24.95
CA HIS A 146 9.46 -8.57 23.76
C HIS A 146 8.80 -7.29 23.25
N GLY A 147 9.52 -6.16 23.36
CA GLY A 147 8.93 -4.84 23.14
C GLY A 147 7.90 -4.53 24.22
N VAL A 148 6.67 -4.24 23.82
CA VAL A 148 5.51 -4.05 24.73
C VAL A 148 4.69 -5.32 24.94
N GLY A 149 5.05 -6.42 24.26
CA GLY A 149 4.25 -7.65 24.29
C GLY A 149 4.76 -8.66 25.29
N GLU A 150 3.84 -9.40 25.90
CA GLU A 150 4.12 -10.59 26.72
C GLU A 150 3.83 -11.86 25.92
N VAL A 151 4.69 -12.86 26.04
CA VAL A 151 4.52 -14.16 25.35
C VAL A 151 3.49 -14.98 26.10
N VAL A 152 2.36 -15.24 25.45
CA VAL A 152 1.24 -16.02 26.00
C VAL A 152 0.90 -17.20 25.10
N LEU A 153 0.26 -18.22 25.67
CA LEU A 153 -0.17 -19.40 24.92
C LEU A 153 -1.64 -19.24 24.50
N VAL A 154 -1.89 -19.11 23.19
CA VAL A 154 -3.23 -18.99 22.62
C VAL A 154 -3.50 -20.19 21.73
N ASN A 155 -4.50 -21.00 22.06
CA ASN A 155 -4.87 -22.22 21.30
C ASN A 155 -3.69 -23.18 21.04
N GLY A 156 -2.74 -23.28 21.98
CA GLY A 156 -1.57 -24.15 21.87
C GLY A 156 -0.38 -23.55 21.12
N SER A 157 -0.49 -22.32 20.58
CA SER A 157 0.60 -21.61 19.92
C SER A 157 1.08 -20.41 20.74
N LYS A 158 2.39 -20.14 20.76
CA LYS A 158 2.96 -18.95 21.40
C LYS A 158 2.63 -17.69 20.57
N MET A 159 2.06 -16.67 21.21
CA MET A 159 1.73 -15.38 20.60
C MET A 159 2.19 -14.25 21.53
N LEU A 160 2.33 -13.04 20.98
CA LEU A 160 2.57 -11.83 21.76
C LEU A 160 1.25 -11.13 22.04
N GLU A 161 0.92 -10.96 23.30
CA GLU A 161 -0.19 -10.13 23.75
C GLU A 161 0.28 -8.67 23.77
N VAL A 162 -0.32 -7.81 22.95
CA VAL A 162 0.03 -6.39 22.83
C VAL A 162 -1.20 -5.51 22.98
N PRO A 163 -1.07 -4.25 23.45
CA PRO A 163 -2.21 -3.33 23.48
C PRO A 163 -2.81 -3.12 22.08
N LEU A 164 -4.13 -3.22 21.97
CA LEU A 164 -4.87 -3.21 20.70
C LEU A 164 -4.62 -1.91 19.89
N TRP A 165 -4.61 -0.76 20.56
CA TRP A 165 -4.33 0.53 19.91
C TRP A 165 -2.92 0.59 19.31
N ARG A 166 -1.94 -0.12 19.89
CA ARG A 166 -0.58 -0.22 19.34
C ARG A 166 -0.55 -1.10 18.10
N SER A 167 -1.37 -2.15 18.06
CA SER A 167 -1.55 -2.96 16.85
C SER A 167 -2.12 -2.11 15.71
N TYR A 168 -3.14 -1.28 15.97
CA TYR A 168 -3.64 -0.32 14.99
C TYR A 168 -2.57 0.68 14.54
N LEU A 169 -1.81 1.25 15.48
CA LEU A 169 -0.69 2.14 15.19
C LEU A 169 0.35 1.46 14.27
N ALA A 170 0.67 0.18 14.49
CA ALA A 170 1.60 -0.58 13.66
C ALA A 170 1.15 -0.62 12.20
N GLY A 171 -0.13 -0.93 11.96
CA GLY A 171 -0.71 -0.95 10.62
C GLY A 171 -0.70 0.44 9.96
N CYS A 172 -1.04 1.49 10.70
CA CYS A 172 -0.95 2.87 10.20
C CYS A 172 0.48 3.26 9.80
N ILE A 173 1.48 2.88 10.59
CA ILE A 173 2.91 3.12 10.29
C ILE A 173 3.30 2.41 8.99
N LEU A 174 3.03 1.11 8.87
CA LEU A 174 3.35 0.33 7.67
C LEU A 174 2.67 0.91 6.43
N LEU A 175 1.43 1.38 6.58
CA LEU A 175 0.71 2.06 5.51
C LEU A 175 1.38 3.39 5.12
N GLY A 176 1.75 4.21 6.10
CA GLY A 176 2.37 5.52 5.88
C GLY A 176 3.75 5.45 5.22
N ILE A 177 4.52 4.37 5.46
CA ILE A 177 5.84 4.16 4.85
C ILE A 177 5.71 3.67 3.40
N ALA A 178 4.59 3.09 3.00
CA ALA A 178 4.42 2.48 1.68
C ALA A 178 3.90 3.52 0.64
N PRO A 179 4.75 4.10 -0.23
CA PRO A 179 4.28 4.98 -1.31
C PRO A 179 3.58 4.20 -2.41
N CYS A 180 2.43 4.70 -2.86
CA CYS A 180 1.63 4.06 -3.91
C CYS A 180 2.36 3.99 -5.27
N THR A 181 2.19 2.87 -5.97
CA THR A 181 2.81 2.58 -7.28
C THR A 181 1.80 2.40 -8.40
N ALA A 182 0.58 1.95 -8.11
CA ALA A 182 -0.42 1.65 -9.14
C ALA A 182 -1.46 2.76 -9.30
N MET A 183 -2.22 3.03 -8.24
CA MET A 183 -3.41 3.88 -8.27
C MET A 183 -3.07 5.34 -8.54
N VAL A 184 -1.83 5.77 -8.25
CA VAL A 184 -1.34 7.11 -8.58
C VAL A 184 -1.40 7.44 -10.06
N LEU A 185 -1.32 6.45 -10.96
CA LEU A 185 -1.51 6.67 -12.40
C LEU A 185 -2.95 7.05 -12.72
N VAL A 186 -3.93 6.39 -12.09
CA VAL A 186 -5.36 6.72 -12.24
C VAL A 186 -5.64 8.11 -11.67
N TRP A 187 -5.06 8.42 -10.50
CA TRP A 187 -5.20 9.72 -9.87
C TRP A 187 -4.58 10.86 -10.68
N GLY A 188 -3.37 10.65 -11.20
CA GLY A 188 -2.68 11.58 -12.09
C GLY A 188 -3.49 11.84 -13.36
N PHE A 189 -3.99 10.78 -14.00
CA PHE A 189 -4.84 10.87 -15.17
C PHE A 189 -6.13 11.66 -14.89
N LEU A 190 -6.86 11.32 -13.83
CA LEU A 190 -8.11 11.99 -13.47
C LEU A 190 -7.88 13.48 -13.09
N ALA A 191 -6.73 13.78 -12.49
CA ALA A 191 -6.34 15.15 -12.17
C ALA A 191 -5.80 15.92 -13.39
N LYS A 192 -5.68 15.31 -14.59
CA LYS A 192 -5.04 15.90 -15.77
C LYS A 192 -3.59 16.33 -15.49
N GLY A 193 -2.86 15.49 -14.77
CA GLY A 193 -1.45 15.69 -14.45
C GLY A 193 -0.50 15.17 -15.53
N ASN A 194 0.79 15.32 -15.28
CA ASN A 194 1.86 14.80 -16.10
C ASN A 194 2.04 13.28 -15.88
N ASP A 195 1.58 12.48 -16.85
CA ASP A 195 1.66 11.01 -16.80
C ASP A 195 3.10 10.51 -16.75
N GLY A 196 4.01 11.17 -17.49
CA GLY A 196 5.43 10.84 -17.48
C GLY A 196 6.04 11.01 -16.10
N HIS A 197 5.79 12.15 -15.45
CA HIS A 197 6.24 12.38 -14.07
C HIS A 197 5.67 11.33 -13.11
N THR A 198 4.40 10.98 -13.25
CA THR A 198 3.77 9.96 -12.42
C THR A 198 4.44 8.60 -12.60
N LEU A 199 4.66 8.16 -13.84
CA LEU A 199 5.31 6.88 -14.16
C LEU A 199 6.74 6.81 -13.63
N ILE A 200 7.49 7.91 -13.74
CA ILE A 200 8.84 8.04 -13.21
C ILE A 200 8.83 7.84 -11.69
N MET A 201 7.94 8.55 -11.00
CA MET A 201 7.86 8.47 -9.54
C MET A 201 7.42 7.09 -9.07
N VAL A 202 6.55 6.40 -9.82
CA VAL A 202 6.21 5.00 -9.55
C VAL A 202 7.46 4.12 -9.55
N ALA A 203 8.34 4.28 -10.55
CA ALA A 203 9.57 3.51 -10.63
C ALA A 203 10.55 3.86 -9.51
N ILE A 204 10.80 5.15 -9.28
CA ILE A 204 11.74 5.60 -8.23
C ILE A 204 11.25 5.17 -6.85
N ASN A 205 9.96 5.36 -6.53
CA ASN A 205 9.40 4.93 -5.24
C ASN A 205 9.47 3.41 -5.07
N SER A 206 9.21 2.64 -6.13
CA SER A 206 9.32 1.17 -6.08
C SER A 206 10.75 0.71 -5.76
N LEU A 207 11.76 1.35 -6.37
CA LEU A 207 13.16 1.06 -6.08
C LEU A 207 13.56 1.54 -4.68
N ALA A 208 13.16 2.75 -4.29
CA ALA A 208 13.44 3.30 -2.97
C ALA A 208 12.84 2.44 -1.85
N MET A 209 11.65 1.86 -2.07
CA MET A 209 10.98 0.97 -1.14
C MET A 209 11.80 -0.27 -0.78
N LEU A 210 12.60 -0.81 -1.72
CA LEU A 210 13.50 -1.94 -1.45
C LEU A 210 14.52 -1.63 -0.34
N PHE A 211 14.93 -0.37 -0.23
CA PHE A 211 15.99 0.05 0.68
C PHE A 211 15.45 0.81 1.91
N LEU A 212 14.35 1.55 1.77
CA LEU A 212 13.86 2.45 2.82
C LEU A 212 12.70 1.86 3.63
N TYR A 213 11.88 0.98 3.07
CA TYR A 213 10.69 0.46 3.75
C TYR A 213 11.04 -0.34 5.01
N GLY A 214 12.02 -1.26 4.90
CA GLY A 214 12.49 -2.06 6.03
C GLY A 214 13.09 -1.20 7.14
N PRO A 215 14.12 -0.37 6.86
CA PRO A 215 14.72 0.52 7.85
C PRO A 215 13.75 1.49 8.53
N LEU A 216 12.90 2.18 7.76
CA LEU A 216 11.91 3.10 8.33
C LEU A 216 10.82 2.36 9.11
N GLY A 217 10.37 1.20 8.62
CA GLY A 217 9.44 0.34 9.33
C GLY A 217 9.99 -0.10 10.66
N GLY A 218 11.20 -0.66 10.67
CA GLY A 218 11.81 -1.11 11.91
C GLY A 218 12.12 0.03 12.88
N PHE A 219 12.54 1.19 12.37
CA PHE A 219 12.74 2.38 13.20
C PHE A 219 11.43 2.87 13.83
N LEU A 220 10.40 3.15 13.03
CA LEU A 220 9.14 3.72 13.52
C LEU A 220 8.34 2.75 14.39
N LEU A 221 8.34 1.45 14.07
CA LEU A 221 7.76 0.42 14.94
C LEU A 221 8.52 0.31 16.26
N GLY A 222 9.86 0.40 16.23
CA GLY A 222 10.70 0.41 17.43
C GLY A 222 10.46 1.62 18.32
N VAL A 223 10.30 2.82 17.73
CA VAL A 223 9.89 4.04 18.46
C VAL A 223 8.47 3.87 19.04
N GLY A 224 7.59 3.17 18.33
CA GLY A 224 6.29 2.70 18.83
C GLY A 224 6.36 1.58 19.88
N ARG A 225 7.57 1.16 20.30
CA ARG A 225 7.86 0.04 21.21
C ARG A 225 7.24 -1.30 20.80
N LEU A 226 6.94 -1.48 19.51
CA LEU A 226 6.42 -2.73 18.99
C LEU A 226 7.55 -3.72 18.71
N PRO A 227 7.28 -5.03 18.73
CA PRO A 227 8.19 -6.05 18.20
C PRO A 227 8.62 -5.67 16.77
N VAL A 228 9.92 -5.65 16.49
CA VAL A 228 10.44 -5.35 15.15
C VAL A 228 10.99 -6.62 14.50
N PRO A 229 10.25 -7.26 13.57
CA PRO A 229 10.68 -8.50 12.98
C PRO A 229 11.48 -8.21 11.70
N TRP A 230 12.73 -7.76 11.84
CA TRP A 230 13.60 -7.35 10.72
C TRP A 230 13.71 -8.40 9.61
N GLN A 231 13.84 -9.66 9.99
CA GLN A 231 13.92 -10.79 9.06
C GLN A 231 12.64 -10.93 8.23
N ALA A 232 11.48 -10.82 8.89
CA ALA A 232 10.20 -10.87 8.20
C ALA A 232 9.98 -9.61 7.34
N LEU A 233 10.35 -8.41 7.81
CA LEU A 233 10.30 -7.19 6.99
C LEU A 233 11.10 -7.36 5.69
N LEU A 234 12.33 -7.86 5.77
CA LEU A 234 13.17 -8.12 4.60
C LEU A 234 12.57 -9.22 3.70
N LEU A 235 12.05 -10.30 4.29
CA LEU A 235 11.36 -11.35 3.54
C LEU A 235 10.13 -10.81 2.81
N SER A 236 9.39 -9.89 3.42
CA SER A 236 8.19 -9.24 2.85
C SER A 236 8.57 -8.48 1.61
N ILE A 237 9.55 -7.59 1.75
CA ILE A 237 10.04 -6.76 0.66
C ILE A 237 10.61 -7.66 -0.46
N GLY A 238 11.33 -8.72 -0.09
CA GLY A 238 11.86 -9.70 -1.03
C GLY A 238 10.77 -10.35 -1.87
N ILE A 239 9.74 -10.91 -1.23
CA ILE A 239 8.67 -11.66 -1.89
C ILE A 239 7.71 -10.74 -2.63
N TYR A 240 7.28 -9.65 -2.00
CA TYR A 240 6.20 -8.81 -2.53
C TYR A 240 6.70 -7.68 -3.41
N VAL A 241 7.96 -7.22 -3.27
CA VAL A 241 8.47 -6.09 -4.06
C VAL A 241 9.62 -6.52 -4.97
N ALA A 242 10.67 -7.12 -4.43
CA ALA A 242 11.87 -7.45 -5.19
C ALA A 242 11.60 -8.53 -6.25
N LEU A 243 10.87 -9.60 -5.88
CA LEU A 243 10.56 -10.70 -6.80
C LEU A 243 9.72 -10.23 -8.01
N PRO A 244 8.58 -9.52 -7.87
CA PRO A 244 7.87 -8.96 -9.02
C PRO A 244 8.70 -7.98 -9.84
N LEU A 245 9.57 -7.20 -9.20
CA LEU A 245 10.44 -6.23 -9.89
C LEU A 245 11.49 -6.93 -10.75
N VAL A 246 12.19 -7.92 -10.21
CA VAL A 246 13.16 -8.73 -10.95
C VAL A 246 12.48 -9.50 -12.07
N ALA A 247 11.35 -10.15 -11.79
CA ALA A 247 10.55 -10.85 -12.80
C ALA A 247 10.10 -9.90 -13.91
N GLY A 248 9.60 -8.71 -13.56
CA GLY A 248 9.17 -7.70 -14.53
C GLY A 248 10.31 -7.20 -15.43
N TYR A 249 11.47 -6.92 -14.83
CA TYR A 249 12.68 -6.53 -15.56
C TYR A 249 13.16 -7.60 -16.55
N ILE A 250 13.29 -8.84 -16.07
CA ILE A 250 13.72 -9.99 -16.89
C ILE A 250 12.72 -10.22 -18.03
N SER A 251 11.42 -10.27 -17.72
CA SER A 251 10.36 -10.47 -18.71
C SER A 251 10.38 -9.39 -19.78
N ARG A 252 10.48 -8.11 -19.39
CA ARG A 252 10.58 -7.00 -20.35
C ARG A 252 11.77 -7.16 -21.27
N LYS A 253 12.97 -7.40 -20.72
CA LYS A 253 14.20 -7.54 -21.49
C LYS A 253 14.12 -8.71 -22.48
N THR A 254 13.75 -9.89 -22.00
CA THR A 254 13.69 -11.11 -22.82
C THR A 254 12.61 -11.02 -23.90
N ILE A 255 11.43 -10.48 -23.59
CA ILE A 255 10.33 -10.38 -24.56
C ILE A 255 10.64 -9.36 -25.65
N ILE A 256 11.21 -8.20 -25.29
CA ILE A 256 11.61 -7.19 -26.28
C ILE A 256 12.71 -7.75 -27.19
N GLN A 257 13.68 -8.47 -26.63
CA GLN A 257 14.73 -9.13 -27.42
C GLN A 257 14.18 -10.21 -28.36
N ALA A 258 13.18 -10.99 -27.93
CA ALA A 258 12.63 -12.09 -28.72
C ALA A 258 11.57 -11.67 -29.75
N LYS A 259 10.73 -10.68 -29.45
CA LYS A 259 9.53 -10.33 -30.25
C LYS A 259 9.48 -8.86 -30.70
N GLY A 260 10.43 -8.04 -30.26
CA GLY A 260 10.48 -6.62 -30.58
C GLY A 260 9.56 -5.74 -29.72
N GLU A 261 9.86 -4.45 -29.70
CA GLU A 261 9.19 -3.47 -28.85
C GLU A 261 7.73 -3.24 -29.24
N LYS A 262 7.40 -3.31 -30.54
CA LYS A 262 6.04 -3.14 -31.04
C LYS A 262 5.10 -4.22 -30.52
N TRP A 263 5.51 -5.49 -30.59
CA TRP A 263 4.72 -6.60 -30.05
C TRP A 263 4.56 -6.52 -28.53
N PHE A 264 5.63 -6.11 -27.83
CA PHE A 264 5.59 -5.88 -26.39
C PHE A 264 4.51 -4.85 -26.01
N LYS A 265 4.52 -3.67 -26.65
CA LYS A 265 3.58 -2.58 -26.36
C LYS A 265 2.14 -2.91 -26.78
N GLU A 266 1.94 -3.42 -28.00
CA GLU A 266 0.60 -3.59 -28.58
C GLU A 266 -0.12 -4.88 -28.14
N LYS A 267 0.62 -5.95 -27.81
CA LYS A 267 0.02 -7.24 -27.43
C LYS A 267 0.26 -7.59 -25.97
N PHE A 268 1.52 -7.64 -25.54
CA PHE A 268 1.85 -8.14 -24.21
C PHE A 268 1.30 -7.25 -23.09
N LEU A 269 1.51 -5.94 -23.15
CA LEU A 269 0.98 -5.01 -22.14
C LEU A 269 -0.55 -5.01 -22.08
N HIS A 270 -1.23 -5.22 -23.21
CA HIS A 270 -2.68 -5.32 -23.28
C HIS A 270 -3.22 -6.56 -22.58
N ILE A 271 -2.51 -7.69 -22.64
CA ILE A 271 -2.86 -8.93 -21.92
C ILE A 271 -2.65 -8.79 -20.40
N LEU A 272 -1.62 -8.05 -19.98
CA LEU A 272 -1.28 -7.87 -18.57
C LEU A 272 -2.28 -6.99 -17.79
N THR A 273 -2.95 -6.07 -18.48
CA THR A 273 -3.90 -5.14 -17.85
C THR A 273 -5.09 -5.85 -17.17
N PRO A 274 -5.86 -6.74 -17.83
CA PRO A 274 -6.94 -7.47 -17.16
C PRO A 274 -6.45 -8.40 -16.05
N ILE A 275 -5.24 -8.98 -16.18
CA ILE A 275 -4.66 -9.83 -15.13
C ILE A 275 -4.45 -9.03 -13.83
N THR A 276 -3.91 -7.80 -13.96
CA THR A 276 -3.70 -6.90 -12.81
C THR A 276 -5.02 -6.61 -12.10
N ILE A 277 -6.05 -6.30 -12.89
CA ILE A 277 -7.38 -5.95 -12.39
C ILE A 277 -8.01 -7.13 -11.65
N VAL A 278 -8.00 -8.31 -12.26
CA VAL A 278 -8.54 -9.53 -11.64
C VAL A 278 -7.80 -9.87 -10.36
N ALA A 279 -6.46 -9.79 -10.36
CA ALA A 279 -5.64 -10.05 -9.18
C ALA A 279 -5.94 -9.06 -8.04
N LEU A 280 -6.10 -7.76 -8.34
CA LEU A 280 -6.51 -6.74 -7.39
C LEU A 280 -7.90 -7.06 -6.79
N LEU A 281 -8.91 -7.32 -7.63
CA LEU A 281 -10.27 -7.58 -7.17
C LEU A 281 -10.35 -8.86 -6.32
N ILE A 282 -9.64 -9.93 -6.72
CA ILE A 282 -9.55 -11.15 -5.91
C ILE A 282 -8.88 -10.85 -4.58
N THR A 283 -7.77 -10.10 -4.56
CA THR A 283 -7.09 -9.71 -3.31
C THR A 283 -8.05 -8.97 -2.38
N LEU A 284 -8.81 -8.00 -2.91
CA LEU A 284 -9.81 -7.28 -2.12
C LEU A 284 -10.87 -8.22 -1.54
N VAL A 285 -11.47 -9.10 -2.36
CA VAL A 285 -12.47 -10.06 -1.89
C VAL A 285 -11.90 -10.97 -0.78
N LEU A 286 -10.68 -11.48 -0.97
CA LEU A 286 -10.01 -12.32 0.02
C LEU A 286 -9.81 -11.56 1.34
N LEU A 287 -9.22 -10.38 1.29
CA LEU A 287 -8.95 -9.55 2.48
C LEU A 287 -10.22 -9.20 3.25
N PHE A 288 -11.28 -8.77 2.55
CA PHE A 288 -12.55 -8.45 3.18
C PHE A 288 -13.32 -9.69 3.66
N SER A 289 -13.07 -10.86 3.07
CA SER A 289 -13.61 -12.12 3.61
C SER A 289 -13.01 -12.49 4.96
N PHE A 290 -11.72 -12.23 5.15
CA PHE A 290 -11.03 -12.51 6.41
C PHE A 290 -11.36 -11.49 7.50
N LYS A 291 -11.67 -10.25 7.14
CA LYS A 291 -11.98 -9.16 8.07
C LYS A 291 -13.46 -8.81 8.19
N GLY A 292 -14.34 -9.46 7.42
CA GLY A 292 -15.75 -9.07 7.30
C GLY A 292 -16.52 -9.12 8.63
N GLU A 293 -16.27 -10.12 9.47
CA GLU A 293 -16.90 -10.23 10.79
C GLU A 293 -16.48 -9.09 11.71
N VAL A 294 -15.19 -8.78 11.78
CA VAL A 294 -14.64 -7.68 12.59
C VAL A 294 -15.21 -6.33 12.12
N ILE A 295 -15.31 -6.15 10.80
CA ILE A 295 -15.84 -4.93 10.17
C ILE A 295 -17.32 -4.71 10.53
N ILE A 296 -18.13 -5.77 10.52
CA ILE A 296 -19.57 -5.68 10.85
C ILE A 296 -19.78 -5.51 12.36
N SER A 297 -19.05 -6.27 13.17
CA SER A 297 -19.24 -6.29 14.63
C SER A 297 -18.72 -5.03 15.31
N ASN A 298 -17.67 -4.40 14.77
CA ASN A 298 -17.00 -3.26 15.39
C ASN A 298 -16.87 -2.07 14.41
N PRO A 299 -17.98 -1.46 13.97
CA PRO A 299 -17.93 -0.36 13.00
C PRO A 299 -17.26 0.91 13.55
N LEU A 300 -17.32 1.14 14.86
CA LEU A 300 -16.67 2.28 15.50
C LEU A 300 -15.13 2.18 15.44
N THR A 301 -14.59 0.96 15.51
CA THR A 301 -13.15 0.73 15.34
C THR A 301 -12.66 1.19 13.97
N ILE A 302 -13.45 0.93 12.91
CA ILE A 302 -13.13 1.42 11.56
C ILE A 302 -13.06 2.94 11.55
N LEU A 303 -14.01 3.61 12.19
CA LEU A 303 -14.05 5.06 12.26
C LEU A 303 -12.83 5.63 12.99
N TRP A 304 -12.44 5.06 14.13
CA TRP A 304 -11.29 5.52 14.91
C TRP A 304 -9.96 5.38 14.16
N ILE A 305 -9.83 4.36 13.31
CA ILE A 305 -8.67 4.19 12.43
C ILE A 305 -8.77 5.12 11.20
N ALA A 306 -9.97 5.27 10.64
CA ALA A 306 -10.20 6.09 9.44
C ALA A 306 -9.86 7.57 9.66
N ILE A 307 -10.16 8.12 10.84
CA ILE A 307 -9.93 9.53 11.18
C ILE A 307 -8.45 9.94 11.05
N PRO A 308 -7.49 9.32 11.77
CA PRO A 308 -6.09 9.70 11.67
C PRO A 308 -5.54 9.51 10.25
N LEU A 309 -5.94 8.42 9.57
CA LEU A 309 -5.51 8.18 8.20
C LEU A 309 -6.04 9.26 7.24
N PHE A 310 -7.31 9.64 7.35
CA PHE A 310 -7.91 10.74 6.57
C PHE A 310 -7.14 12.04 6.79
N ILE A 311 -6.95 12.43 8.06
CA ILE A 311 -6.25 13.67 8.41
C ILE A 311 -4.83 13.65 7.85
N GLN A 312 -4.14 12.52 7.94
CA GLN A 312 -2.80 12.37 7.40
C GLN A 312 -2.77 12.52 5.88
N THR A 313 -3.69 11.88 5.16
CA THR A 313 -3.78 11.99 3.69
C THR A 313 -4.02 13.44 3.27
N ILE A 314 -4.93 14.14 3.94
CA ILE A 314 -5.19 15.57 3.67
C ILE A 314 -3.96 16.43 4.00
N LEU A 315 -3.29 16.19 5.13
CA LEU A 315 -2.09 16.93 5.49
C LEU A 315 -1.00 16.79 4.42
N ILE A 316 -0.72 15.56 3.99
CA ILE A 316 0.32 15.30 3.00
C ILE A 316 -0.03 15.88 1.63
N PHE A 317 -1.29 15.78 1.23
CA PHE A 317 -1.76 16.44 0.02
C PHE A 317 -1.56 17.96 0.12
N CYS A 318 -2.03 18.59 1.19
CA CYS A 318 -1.93 20.04 1.40
C CYS A 318 -0.47 20.51 1.41
N LEU A 319 0.42 19.77 2.08
CA LEU A 319 1.86 20.05 2.09
C LEU A 319 2.46 19.91 0.70
N GLY A 320 2.19 18.80 -0.01
CA GLY A 320 2.74 18.58 -1.35
C GLY A 320 2.24 19.59 -2.38
N TYR A 321 0.94 19.89 -2.37
CA TYR A 321 0.32 20.83 -3.28
C TYR A 321 0.71 22.28 -2.96
N GLY A 322 0.73 22.64 -1.67
CA GLY A 322 1.15 23.96 -1.19
C GLY A 322 2.63 24.24 -1.44
N LEU A 323 3.52 23.28 -1.17
CA LEU A 323 4.95 23.41 -1.48
C LEU A 323 5.19 23.46 -2.99
N SER A 324 4.44 22.70 -3.79
CA SER A 324 4.51 22.80 -5.25
C SER A 324 4.15 24.20 -5.74
N ARG A 325 3.16 24.85 -5.11
CA ARG A 325 2.79 26.24 -5.41
C ARG A 325 3.89 27.22 -5.02
N LEU A 326 4.46 27.06 -3.82
CA LEU A 326 5.56 27.89 -3.32
C LEU A 326 6.81 27.78 -4.22
N LEU A 327 7.10 26.57 -4.71
CA LEU A 327 8.22 26.27 -5.60
C LEU A 327 7.93 26.58 -7.08
N ARG A 328 6.75 27.17 -7.37
CA ARG A 328 6.31 27.60 -8.71
C ARG A 328 6.31 26.47 -9.74
N PHE A 329 5.82 25.30 -9.36
CA PHE A 329 5.58 24.22 -10.32
C PHE A 329 4.40 24.56 -11.24
N ARG A 330 4.38 23.97 -12.43
CA ARG A 330 3.18 23.96 -13.27
C ARG A 330 2.15 23.02 -12.65
N TYR A 331 0.86 23.29 -12.87
CA TYR A 331 -0.22 22.43 -12.38
C TYR A 331 0.00 20.94 -12.72
N GLU A 332 0.41 20.68 -13.97
CA GLU A 332 0.68 19.35 -14.50
C GLU A 332 1.71 18.57 -13.67
N ASP A 333 2.65 19.25 -13.03
CA ASP A 333 3.68 18.63 -12.20
C ASP A 333 3.31 18.67 -10.70
N ALA A 334 2.59 19.71 -10.27
CA ALA A 334 2.14 19.91 -8.89
C ALA A 334 1.07 18.89 -8.46
N ALA A 335 0.06 18.63 -9.31
CA ALA A 335 -1.01 17.71 -8.98
C ALA A 335 -0.49 16.27 -8.80
N PRO A 336 0.32 15.69 -9.71
CA PRO A 336 0.96 14.40 -9.46
C PRO A 336 1.84 14.38 -8.22
N SER A 337 2.65 15.41 -7.97
CA SER A 337 3.52 15.46 -6.78
C SER A 337 2.72 15.30 -5.47
N ALA A 338 1.61 16.02 -5.37
CA ALA A 338 0.73 15.98 -4.20
C ALA A 338 -0.02 14.64 -4.08
N MET A 339 -0.54 14.12 -5.19
CA MET A 339 -1.32 12.88 -5.21
C MET A 339 -0.45 11.65 -4.92
N ILE A 340 0.78 11.61 -5.44
CA ILE A 340 1.77 10.57 -5.15
C ILE A 340 2.17 10.61 -3.69
N GLY A 341 2.34 11.82 -3.13
CA GLY A 341 2.56 12.04 -1.71
C GLY A 341 1.47 11.44 -0.83
N ALA A 342 0.22 11.77 -1.14
CA ALA A 342 -0.94 11.45 -0.32
C ALA A 342 -1.35 9.97 -0.37
N SER A 343 -1.11 9.29 -1.50
CA SER A 343 -1.54 7.92 -1.76
C SER A 343 -0.65 6.87 -1.06
N ASN A 344 -1.23 5.74 -0.67
CA ASN A 344 -0.53 4.63 -0.02
C ASN A 344 -0.52 3.35 -0.87
N HIS A 345 0.49 2.52 -0.64
CA HIS A 345 0.59 1.20 -1.25
C HIS A 345 0.04 0.15 -0.29
N PHE A 346 -1.25 -0.13 -0.44
CA PHE A 346 -1.98 -1.04 0.44
C PHE A 346 -1.47 -2.46 0.39
N GLU A 347 -1.13 -2.94 -0.80
CA GLU A 347 -0.74 -4.31 -1.06
C GLU A 347 0.45 -4.71 -0.19
N VAL A 348 1.53 -3.93 -0.27
CA VAL A 348 2.75 -4.15 0.51
C VAL A 348 2.48 -3.96 2.00
N ALA A 349 1.70 -2.94 2.40
CA ALA A 349 1.38 -2.68 3.80
C ALA A 349 0.56 -3.82 4.43
N ILE A 350 -0.46 -4.31 3.73
CA ILE A 350 -1.32 -5.42 4.14
C ILE A 350 -0.49 -6.71 4.21
N ALA A 351 0.29 -7.01 3.16
CA ALA A 351 1.15 -8.20 3.13
C ALA A 351 2.16 -8.22 4.27
N THR A 352 2.79 -7.06 4.51
CA THR A 352 3.70 -6.89 5.65
C THR A 352 2.95 -7.08 6.96
N SER A 353 1.81 -6.41 7.17
CA SER A 353 1.05 -6.50 8.42
C SER A 353 0.56 -7.90 8.71
N VAL A 354 0.05 -8.61 7.71
CA VAL A 354 -0.41 -10.01 7.83
C VAL A 354 0.75 -10.93 8.18
N MET A 355 1.91 -10.73 7.57
CA MET A 355 3.08 -11.56 7.85
C MET A 355 3.73 -11.27 9.21
N LEU A 356 3.80 -10.00 9.62
CA LEU A 356 4.42 -9.60 10.89
C LEU A 356 3.52 -9.88 12.09
N PHE A 357 2.24 -9.50 11.99
CA PHE A 357 1.32 -9.48 13.12
C PHE A 357 0.22 -10.55 13.01
N GLY A 358 0.03 -11.13 11.84
CA GLY A 358 -1.01 -12.12 11.58
C GLY A 358 -2.24 -11.52 10.91
N LEU A 359 -3.00 -12.38 10.22
CA LEU A 359 -4.19 -12.00 9.47
C LEU A 359 -5.31 -11.45 10.37
N SER A 360 -5.46 -11.96 11.59
CA SER A 360 -6.46 -11.54 12.57
C SER A 360 -6.11 -10.24 13.30
N SER A 361 -4.85 -9.79 13.25
CA SER A 361 -4.37 -8.63 14.00
C SER A 361 -5.06 -7.30 13.67
N GLY A 362 -5.01 -6.38 14.63
CA GLY A 362 -5.38 -4.98 14.47
C GLY A 362 -4.53 -4.25 13.43
N ALA A 363 -3.24 -4.57 13.30
CA ALA A 363 -2.37 -4.03 12.27
C ALA A 363 -2.89 -4.33 10.86
N ALA A 364 -3.26 -5.59 10.60
CA ALA A 364 -3.86 -5.98 9.32
C ALA A 364 -5.21 -5.26 9.11
N LEU A 365 -6.05 -5.13 10.15
CA LEU A 365 -7.30 -4.37 10.05
C LEU A 365 -7.04 -2.92 9.65
N ALA A 366 -6.07 -2.24 10.27
CA ALA A 366 -5.79 -0.83 9.97
C ALA A 366 -5.38 -0.60 8.52
N THR A 367 -4.59 -1.52 7.94
CA THR A 367 -4.23 -1.44 6.52
C THR A 367 -5.42 -1.66 5.58
N VAL A 368 -6.37 -2.53 5.93
CA VAL A 368 -7.62 -2.73 5.17
C VAL A 368 -8.53 -1.50 5.29
N VAL A 369 -8.62 -0.87 6.47
CA VAL A 369 -9.35 0.39 6.64
C VAL A 369 -8.74 1.49 5.77
N GLY A 370 -7.43 1.53 5.61
CA GLY A 370 -6.75 2.41 4.67
C GLY A 370 -7.31 2.31 3.24
N VAL A 371 -7.53 1.09 2.75
CA VAL A 371 -8.10 0.85 1.41
C VAL A 371 -9.51 1.45 1.30
N LEU A 372 -10.33 1.24 2.34
CA LEU A 372 -11.72 1.72 2.37
C LEU A 372 -11.80 3.24 2.24
N ILE A 373 -10.90 3.95 2.90
CA ILE A 373 -10.95 5.42 2.95
C ILE A 373 -10.23 6.08 1.77
N GLU A 374 -9.19 5.46 1.19
CA GLU A 374 -8.33 6.20 0.27
C GLU A 374 -9.04 6.49 -1.05
N VAL A 375 -9.79 5.54 -1.61
CA VAL A 375 -10.52 5.76 -2.87
C VAL A 375 -11.42 7.00 -2.81
N PRO A 376 -12.35 7.14 -1.84
CA PRO A 376 -13.20 8.34 -1.78
C PRO A 376 -12.40 9.62 -1.49
N VAL A 377 -11.37 9.56 -0.64
CA VAL A 377 -10.53 10.72 -0.31
C VAL A 377 -9.74 11.19 -1.52
N MET A 378 -9.12 10.27 -2.26
CA MET A 378 -8.33 10.59 -3.45
C MET A 378 -9.21 11.16 -4.56
N LEU A 379 -10.43 10.64 -4.76
CA LEU A 379 -11.40 11.23 -5.68
C LEU A 379 -11.83 12.65 -5.26
N MET A 380 -11.94 12.91 -3.95
CA MET A 380 -12.17 14.26 -3.43
C MET A 380 -10.97 15.17 -3.74
N LEU A 381 -9.75 14.70 -3.51
CA LEU A 381 -8.51 15.46 -3.78
C LEU A 381 -8.33 15.76 -5.28
N VAL A 382 -8.64 14.80 -6.17
CA VAL A 382 -8.68 15.04 -7.63
C VAL A 382 -9.62 16.21 -7.96
N LYS A 383 -10.83 16.24 -7.39
CA LYS A 383 -11.78 17.33 -7.62
C LYS A 383 -11.22 18.67 -7.14
N ILE A 384 -10.47 18.69 -6.03
CA ILE A 384 -9.81 19.89 -5.52
C ILE A 384 -8.72 20.36 -6.49
N CYS A 385 -7.86 19.46 -6.98
CA CYS A 385 -6.86 19.79 -7.99
C CYS A 385 -7.50 20.44 -9.22
N LEU A 386 -8.53 19.80 -9.79
CA LEU A 386 -9.21 20.30 -10.99
C LEU A 386 -9.85 21.69 -10.78
N LYS A 387 -10.38 21.97 -9.59
CA LYS A 387 -10.94 23.29 -9.25
C LYS A 387 -9.88 24.38 -9.03
N THR A 388 -8.67 23.99 -8.66
CA THR A 388 -7.59 24.91 -8.26
C THR A 388 -6.46 25.00 -9.29
N THR A 389 -6.70 24.55 -10.52
CA THR A 389 -5.78 24.67 -11.67
C THR A 389 -5.25 26.09 -11.86
N HIS A 390 -6.12 27.09 -11.70
CA HIS A 390 -5.80 28.52 -11.81
C HIS A 390 -4.79 29.03 -10.75
N TRP A 391 -4.49 28.27 -9.70
CA TRP A 391 -3.48 28.67 -8.68
C TRP A 391 -2.03 28.53 -9.16
N PHE A 392 -1.82 27.82 -10.27
CA PHE A 392 -0.50 27.51 -10.84
C PHE A 392 -0.32 28.13 -12.24
N SER A 393 -1.13 29.15 -12.56
CA SER A 393 -1.05 29.96 -13.78
C SER A 393 -0.06 31.10 -13.64
#